data_AF-A0A6G0W3W9-F1
#
_entry.id   AF-A0A6G0W3W9-F1
#
_cell.length_a   1.000
_cell.length_b   1.000
_cell.length_c   1.000
_cell.angle_alpha   90.00
_cell.angle_beta   90.00
_cell.angle_gamma   90.00
#
_symmetry.space_group_name_H-M   'P 1'
#
loop_
_entity.id
_entity.type
_entity.pdbx_description
1 polymer ?
#
loop_
_entity_poly.entity_id
_entity_poly.type
_entity_poly.pdbx_seq_one_letter_code
_entity_poly.pdbx_strand_id
1 'polypeptide(L)'
;MVPFMDILNGRRIVDIDHIFNEIQNSCHSGRFGCSFLDVIFKREEINGFFSIFYFHCKMYGIEKKYLLKSLTILNVSIGYARRFELAACIDIPSMSSNTYQSILPSVGNVVHASAWDEMKKAGDEEKEIALKNCILDEDGIPMCTIIADGQWSKRSYKTKYDAFSEAATIIDYNTRKVLFVGIRNHYYSICQRVSDRDENKPVHNCFFKLD
;
A
#
# COMPACT_ATOMS: atom_id res chain seq x y z
N MET A 1 42.25 19.48 -2.29
CA MET A 1 41.68 18.98 -1.03
C MET A 1 40.31 19.61 -0.91
N VAL A 2 39.29 18.97 -1.47
CA VAL A 2 37.91 19.51 -1.52
C VAL A 2 37.21 19.07 -0.23
N PRO A 3 36.58 19.98 0.53
CA PRO A 3 35.96 19.61 1.79
C PRO A 3 34.78 18.70 1.53
N PHE A 4 34.68 17.66 2.35
CA PHE A 4 33.60 16.70 2.44
C PHE A 4 32.32 17.42 2.93
N MET A 5 31.64 18.15 2.05
CA MET A 5 30.36 18.80 2.32
C MET A 5 29.32 18.23 1.36
N ASP A 6 28.60 17.22 1.86
CA ASP A 6 27.13 17.09 1.81
C ASP A 6 26.75 15.62 2.08
N ILE A 7 26.67 15.24 3.36
CA ILE A 7 26.39 13.83 3.77
C ILE A 7 24.87 13.54 3.78
N LEU A 8 24.02 14.57 3.68
CA LEU A 8 22.55 14.45 3.71
C LEU A 8 21.97 15.27 2.56
N ASN A 9 21.49 14.60 1.52
CA ASN A 9 20.94 15.24 0.32
C ASN A 9 19.61 14.60 -0.12
N GLY A 10 18.78 15.42 -0.78
CA GLY A 10 17.50 15.04 -1.36
C GLY A 10 16.29 15.36 -0.48
N ARG A 11 15.09 15.31 -1.07
CA ARG A 11 13.84 15.64 -0.38
C ARG A 11 13.23 14.40 0.26
N ARG A 12 12.55 14.59 1.40
CA ARG A 12 11.79 13.55 2.10
C ARG A 12 10.48 14.15 2.59
N ILE A 13 9.40 13.38 2.52
CA ILE A 13 8.16 13.72 3.21
C ILE A 13 8.27 13.13 4.60
N VAL A 14 8.04 13.91 5.64
CA VAL A 14 8.29 13.47 7.02
C VAL A 14 7.13 13.86 7.90
N ASP A 15 6.77 12.98 8.81
CA ASP A 15 5.92 13.35 9.93
C ASP A 15 6.79 14.07 10.97
N ILE A 16 6.53 15.37 11.14
CA ILE A 16 7.27 16.24 12.04
C ILE A 16 7.10 15.78 13.50
N ASP A 17 5.91 15.31 13.88
CA ASP A 17 5.65 14.82 15.24
C ASP A 17 6.48 13.56 15.52
N HIS A 18 6.50 12.63 14.57
CA HIS A 18 7.33 11.43 14.66
C HIS A 18 8.82 11.77 14.82
N ILE A 19 9.33 12.76 14.08
CA ILE A 19 10.73 13.20 14.21
C ILE A 19 11.02 13.67 15.63
N PHE A 20 10.21 14.58 16.15
CA PHE A 20 10.47 15.15 17.48
C PHE A 20 10.30 14.11 18.58
N ASN A 21 9.33 13.19 18.46
CA ASN A 21 9.17 12.08 19.39
C ASN A 21 10.39 11.14 19.39
N GLU A 22 10.93 10.81 18.21
CA GLU A 22 12.17 10.01 18.10
C GLU A 22 13.38 10.74 18.68
N ILE A 23 13.48 12.06 18.50
CA ILE A 23 14.53 12.88 19.11
C ILE A 23 14.37 12.93 20.63
N GLN A 24 13.17 13.06 21.18
CA GLN A 24 12.98 13.06 22.63
C GLN A 24 13.30 11.69 23.25
N ASN A 25 12.93 10.61 22.57
CA ASN A 25 13.25 9.24 22.97
C ASN A 25 14.72 8.86 22.69
N SER A 26 15.49 9.74 22.02
CA SER A 26 16.91 9.53 21.75
C SER A 26 17.81 9.67 22.98
N CYS A 27 17.32 10.24 24.08
CA CYS A 27 18.12 10.40 25.28
C CYS A 27 18.43 9.03 25.91
N HIS A 28 19.69 8.78 26.25
CA HIS A 28 20.09 7.55 26.93
C HIS A 28 19.74 7.64 28.42
N SER A 29 19.11 6.60 28.97
CA SER A 29 18.89 6.44 30.41
C SER A 29 20.19 6.01 31.10
N GLY A 30 21.19 6.89 31.12
CA GLY A 30 22.49 6.67 31.72
C GLY A 30 22.86 7.75 32.74
N ARG A 31 23.87 7.46 33.58
CA ARG A 31 24.28 8.24 34.76
C ARG A 31 24.78 9.66 34.43
N PHE A 32 25.10 9.94 33.17
CA PHE A 32 25.45 11.26 32.64
C PHE A 32 24.37 11.69 31.62
N GLY A 33 23.73 12.85 31.81
CA GLY A 33 22.68 13.30 30.89
C GLY A 33 23.22 13.56 29.48
N CYS A 34 23.09 12.61 28.56
CA CYS A 34 23.38 12.81 27.15
C CYS A 34 22.23 13.57 26.52
N SER A 35 22.57 14.65 25.81
CA SER A 35 21.64 15.43 25.01
C SER A 35 21.75 15.03 23.53
N PHE A 36 20.74 15.37 22.72
CA PHE A 36 20.81 15.25 21.27
C PHE A 36 22.00 16.01 20.67
N LEU A 37 22.48 17.07 21.32
CA LEU A 37 23.68 17.82 20.90
C LEU A 37 24.97 16.99 20.95
N ASP A 38 25.00 15.92 21.75
CA ASP A 38 26.15 15.03 21.90
C ASP A 38 26.19 13.91 20.84
N VAL A 39 25.23 13.93 19.91
CA VAL A 39 24.99 12.89 18.93
C VAL A 39 25.44 13.38 17.55
N ILE A 40 26.38 12.67 16.91
CA ILE A 40 26.89 13.00 15.57
C ILE A 40 26.26 12.08 14.54
N PHE A 41 25.79 12.65 13.43
CA PHE A 41 25.38 11.87 12.26
C PHE A 41 26.58 11.13 11.63
N LYS A 42 26.40 9.84 11.34
CA LYS A 42 27.45 8.99 10.74
C LYS A 42 27.12 8.61 9.30
N ARG A 43 25.93 8.07 9.05
CA ARG A 43 25.47 7.65 7.71
C ARG A 43 23.96 7.50 7.62
N GLU A 44 23.44 7.59 6.40
CA GLU A 44 22.06 7.27 6.05
C GLU A 44 22.03 6.00 5.18
N GLU A 45 21.11 5.10 5.47
CA GLU A 45 20.74 3.99 4.58
C GLU A 45 19.33 4.25 4.04
N ILE A 46 19.21 4.38 2.72
CA ILE A 46 17.94 4.68 2.03
C ILE A 46 17.36 3.37 1.49
N ASN A 47 16.20 2.99 2.00
CA ASN A 47 15.42 1.84 1.55
C ASN A 47 14.09 2.31 0.96
N GLY A 48 14.17 2.87 -0.25
CA GLY A 48 13.02 3.46 -0.92
C GLY A 48 12.52 4.70 -0.21
N PHE A 49 11.29 4.65 0.29
CA PHE A 49 10.65 5.74 1.05
C PHE A 49 11.05 5.76 2.53
N PHE A 50 11.87 4.81 2.97
CA PHE A 50 12.39 4.76 4.33
C PHE A 50 13.83 5.25 4.35
N SER A 51 14.12 6.17 5.26
CA SER A 51 15.49 6.58 5.56
C SER A 51 15.86 6.09 6.95
N ILE A 52 16.97 5.38 7.05
CA ILE A 52 17.52 4.92 8.31
C ILE A 52 18.77 5.76 8.59
N PHE A 53 18.73 6.54 9.66
CA PHE A 53 19.84 7.38 10.07
C PHE A 53 20.61 6.73 11.22
N TYR A 54 21.92 6.63 11.07
CA TYR A 54 22.84 6.14 12.08
C TYR A 54 23.55 7.32 12.70
N PHE A 55 23.42 7.43 14.02
CA PHE A 55 24.12 8.44 14.78
C PHE A 55 25.01 7.80 15.85
N HIS A 56 26.11 8.47 16.16
CA HIS A 56 27.08 8.07 17.15
C HIS A 56 27.07 9.07 18.31
N CYS A 57 26.82 8.59 19.52
CA CYS A 57 26.89 9.41 20.73
C CYS A 57 28.35 9.57 21.18
N LYS A 58 28.85 10.81 21.25
CA LYS A 58 30.21 11.11 21.74
C LYS A 58 30.42 10.71 23.21
N MET A 59 29.38 10.83 24.02
CA MET A 59 29.45 10.63 25.48
C MET A 59 29.47 9.16 25.86
N TYR A 60 28.66 8.34 25.18
CA TYR A 60 28.48 6.93 25.50
C TYR A 60 29.19 5.99 24.53
N GLY A 61 29.64 6.47 23.38
CA GLY A 61 30.22 5.64 22.31
C GLY A 61 29.22 4.71 21.62
N ILE A 62 27.92 4.86 21.89
CA ILE A 62 26.86 3.98 21.38
C ILE A 62 26.35 4.51 20.03
N GLU A 63 26.08 3.58 19.09
CA GLU A 63 25.38 3.89 17.85
C GLU A 63 23.86 3.76 18.03
N LYS A 64 23.12 4.80 17.65
CA LYS A 64 21.64 4.81 17.62
C LYS A 64 21.13 4.87 16.19
N LYS A 65 20.07 4.11 15.94
CA LYS A 65 19.37 4.02 14.68
C LYS A 65 18.03 4.73 14.79
N TYR A 66 17.77 5.69 13.90
CA TYR A 66 16.45 6.32 13.77
C TYR A 66 15.85 5.91 12.44
N LEU A 67 14.60 5.44 12.50
CA LEU A 67 13.83 5.11 11.33
C LEU A 67 12.90 6.28 11.03
N LEU A 68 13.14 6.94 9.91
CA LEU A 68 12.24 7.94 9.38
C LEU A 68 11.34 7.27 8.35
N LYS A 69 10.05 7.18 8.67
CA LYS A 69 9.04 6.71 7.72
C LYS A 69 8.50 7.92 6.98
N SER A 70 8.75 8.01 5.67
CA SER A 70 8.03 9.00 4.87
C SER A 70 6.58 8.56 4.68
N LEU A 71 5.67 9.54 4.69
CA LEU A 71 4.24 9.32 4.48
C LEU A 71 4.06 8.49 3.22
N THR A 72 3.52 7.28 3.39
CA THR A 72 3.34 6.32 2.31
C THR A 72 2.35 6.88 1.29
N ILE A 73 2.84 7.51 0.23
CA ILE A 73 2.08 7.68 -1.03
C ILE A 73 2.07 6.31 -1.72
N LEU A 74 1.44 5.33 -1.09
CA LEU A 74 1.26 3.99 -1.63
C LEU A 74 -0.02 4.01 -2.47
N ASN A 75 0.09 4.65 -3.64
CA ASN A 75 -0.85 4.40 -4.72
C ASN A 75 -0.58 2.98 -5.25
N VAL A 76 -1.11 1.97 -4.55
CA VAL A 76 -1.03 0.54 -4.93
C VAL A 76 -1.68 0.31 -6.29
N SER A 77 -2.70 1.11 -6.62
CA SER A 77 -3.56 0.96 -7.79
C SER A 77 -2.94 1.38 -9.13
N ILE A 78 -1.86 2.17 -9.14
CA ILE A 78 -1.35 2.78 -10.39
C ILE A 78 -0.08 2.07 -10.91
N GLY A 79 0.53 1.20 -10.10
CA GLY A 79 1.72 0.43 -10.46
C GLY A 79 3.05 1.15 -10.24
N TYR A 80 4.15 0.42 -10.45
CA TYR A 80 5.52 0.88 -10.14
C TYR A 80 5.94 2.10 -10.95
N ALA A 81 5.76 2.06 -12.28
CA ALA A 81 6.27 3.09 -13.19
C ALA A 81 5.72 4.48 -12.86
N ARG A 82 4.40 4.58 -12.63
CA ARG A 82 3.76 5.85 -12.31
C ARG A 82 4.14 6.40 -10.95
N ARG A 83 4.40 5.52 -9.98
CA ARG A 83 4.92 5.94 -8.68
C ARG A 83 6.35 6.46 -8.79
N PHE A 84 7.19 5.78 -9.57
CA PHE A 84 8.55 6.21 -9.83
C PHE A 84 8.58 7.58 -10.51
N GLU A 85 7.72 7.80 -11.51
CA GLU A 85 7.54 9.10 -12.16
C GLU A 85 7.14 10.18 -11.14
N LEU A 86 6.14 9.92 -10.29
CA LEU A 86 5.72 10.87 -9.27
C LEU A 86 6.84 11.19 -8.28
N ALA A 87 7.57 10.17 -7.82
CA ALA A 87 8.70 10.35 -6.91
C ALA A 87 9.82 11.18 -7.57
N ALA A 88 10.10 10.94 -8.85
CA ALA A 88 11.04 11.73 -9.63
C ALA A 88 10.58 13.19 -9.81
N CYS A 89 9.28 13.45 -10.04
CA CYS A 89 8.74 14.80 -10.14
C CYS A 89 8.89 15.61 -8.84
N ILE A 90 8.81 14.96 -7.68
CA ILE A 90 8.92 15.60 -6.36
C ILE A 90 10.38 15.55 -5.84
N ASP A 91 11.30 14.95 -6.59
CA ASP A 91 12.71 14.77 -6.24
C ASP A 91 12.91 14.00 -4.92
N ILE A 92 12.13 12.92 -4.75
CA ILE A 92 12.15 12.01 -3.60
C ILE A 92 12.72 10.65 -4.05
N PRO A 93 13.62 10.01 -3.27
CA PRO A 93 14.11 8.67 -3.60
C PRO A 93 12.97 7.66 -3.62
N SER A 94 12.95 6.83 -4.66
CA SER A 94 11.98 5.75 -4.83
C SER A 94 12.60 4.40 -4.51
N MET A 95 11.77 3.46 -4.08
CA MET A 95 12.16 2.06 -3.91
C MET A 95 12.48 1.40 -5.27
N SER A 96 13.30 0.34 -5.25
CA SER A 96 13.56 -0.49 -6.42
C SER A 96 12.33 -1.31 -6.83
N SER A 97 12.28 -1.74 -8.10
CA SER A 97 11.21 -2.61 -8.62
C SER A 97 11.10 -3.93 -7.84
N ASN A 98 12.24 -4.53 -7.45
CA ASN A 98 12.25 -5.79 -6.71
C ASN A 98 11.67 -5.62 -5.29
N THR A 99 12.08 -4.57 -4.59
CA THR A 99 11.55 -4.24 -3.26
C THR A 99 10.07 -3.88 -3.32
N TYR A 100 9.64 -3.23 -4.40
CA TYR A 100 8.22 -2.97 -4.61
C TYR A 100 7.42 -4.26 -4.77
N GLN A 101 7.88 -5.16 -5.63
CA GLN A 101 7.20 -6.43 -5.88
C GLN A 101 7.12 -7.32 -4.64
N SER A 102 8.11 -7.28 -3.74
CA SER A 102 8.06 -8.05 -2.49
C SER A 102 7.06 -7.49 -1.47
N ILE A 103 6.89 -6.17 -1.41
CA ILE A 103 5.97 -5.49 -0.47
C ILE A 103 4.53 -5.50 -0.97
N LEU A 104 4.33 -5.48 -2.30
CA LEU A 104 3.02 -5.36 -2.93
C LEU A 104 1.98 -6.39 -2.41
N PRO A 105 2.28 -7.68 -2.23
CA PRO A 105 1.30 -8.65 -1.71
C PRO A 105 0.87 -8.34 -0.28
N SER A 106 1.79 -7.92 0.57
CA SER A 106 1.50 -7.58 1.98
C SER A 106 0.55 -6.39 2.06
N VAL A 107 0.84 -5.31 1.33
CA VAL A 107 -0.04 -4.14 1.29
C VAL A 107 -1.36 -4.48 0.62
N GLY A 108 -1.34 -5.26 -0.46
CA GLY A 108 -2.54 -5.72 -1.16
C GLY A 108 -3.49 -6.49 -0.22
N ASN A 109 -2.96 -7.34 0.65
CA ASN A 109 -3.77 -8.08 1.63
C ASN A 109 -4.40 -7.15 2.68
N VAL A 110 -3.67 -6.14 3.16
CA VAL A 110 -4.23 -5.15 4.10
C VAL A 110 -5.35 -4.35 3.43
N VAL A 111 -5.12 -3.86 2.22
CA VAL A 111 -6.15 -3.12 1.45
C VAL A 111 -7.36 -4.00 1.19
N HIS A 112 -7.16 -5.25 0.80
CA HIS A 112 -8.26 -6.20 0.58
C HIS A 112 -9.05 -6.47 1.86
N ALA A 113 -8.36 -6.70 2.99
CA ALA A 113 -9.02 -6.92 4.28
C ALA A 113 -9.83 -5.70 4.73
N SER A 114 -9.27 -4.49 4.61
CA SER A 114 -9.98 -3.25 4.92
C SER A 114 -11.18 -3.04 3.99
N ALA A 115 -11.02 -3.26 2.68
CA ALA A 115 -12.12 -3.16 1.74
C ALA A 115 -13.25 -4.16 2.04
N TRP A 116 -12.89 -5.39 2.42
CA TRP A 116 -13.85 -6.43 2.82
C TRP A 116 -14.63 -6.05 4.07
N ASP A 117 -13.97 -5.50 5.08
CA ASP A 117 -14.62 -5.04 6.32
C ASP A 117 -15.62 -3.91 6.05
N GLU A 118 -15.26 -2.95 5.20
CA GLU A 118 -16.15 -1.86 4.81
C GLU A 118 -17.35 -2.34 3.97
N MET A 119 -17.14 -3.27 3.02
CA MET A 119 -18.25 -3.88 2.26
C MET A 119 -19.20 -4.65 3.18
N LYS A 120 -18.68 -5.34 4.20
CA LYS A 120 -19.50 -6.03 5.19
C LYS A 120 -20.35 -5.05 6.02
N LYS A 121 -19.76 -3.96 6.52
CA LYS A 121 -20.48 -2.91 7.25
C LYS A 121 -21.59 -2.29 6.40
N ALA A 122 -21.30 -2.04 5.12
CA ALA A 122 -22.31 -1.54 4.18
C ALA A 122 -23.47 -2.54 4.01
N GLY A 123 -23.19 -3.84 3.90
CA GLY A 123 -24.22 -4.88 3.83
C GLY A 123 -25.06 -5.00 5.11
N ASP A 124 -24.43 -4.88 6.28
CA ASP A 124 -25.14 -4.91 7.57
C ASP A 124 -26.09 -3.70 7.72
N GLU A 125 -25.66 -2.51 7.27
CA GLU A 125 -26.49 -1.31 7.25
C GLU A 125 -27.69 -1.44 6.30
N GLU A 126 -27.49 -1.97 5.09
CA GLU A 126 -28.59 -2.23 4.16
C GLU A 126 -29.60 -3.22 4.72
N LYS A 127 -29.11 -4.26 5.38
CA LYS A 127 -29.97 -5.24 6.04
C LYS A 127 -30.87 -4.57 7.09
N GLU A 128 -30.34 -3.66 7.89
CA GLU A 128 -31.15 -2.91 8.88
C GLU A 128 -32.19 -2.01 8.21
N ILE A 129 -31.83 -1.35 7.11
CA ILE A 129 -32.74 -0.48 6.34
C ILE A 129 -33.89 -1.31 5.76
N ALA A 130 -33.57 -2.45 5.14
CA ALA A 130 -34.57 -3.35 4.57
C ALA A 130 -35.54 -3.89 5.63
N LEU A 131 -35.04 -4.24 6.82
CA LEU A 131 -35.87 -4.65 7.96
C LEU A 131 -36.81 -3.52 8.44
N LYS A 132 -36.31 -2.30 8.57
CA LYS A 132 -37.11 -1.13 8.99
C LYS A 132 -38.22 -0.79 8.00
N ASN A 133 -37.95 -0.98 6.71
CA ASN A 133 -38.90 -0.67 5.64
C ASN A 133 -39.80 -1.86 5.26
N CYS A 134 -39.69 -2.98 5.97
CA CYS A 134 -40.41 -4.23 5.68
C CYS A 134 -40.24 -4.71 4.23
N ILE A 135 -39.05 -4.52 3.66
CA ILE A 135 -38.70 -4.98 2.31
C ILE A 135 -38.11 -6.39 2.44
N LEU A 136 -38.98 -7.39 2.50
CA LEU A 136 -38.64 -8.79 2.73
C LEU A 136 -39.15 -9.66 1.57
N ASP A 137 -38.41 -10.73 1.27
CA ASP A 137 -38.85 -11.79 0.37
C ASP A 137 -39.90 -12.71 1.02
N GLU A 138 -40.47 -13.66 0.26
CA GLU A 138 -41.45 -14.65 0.72
C GLU A 138 -40.95 -15.46 1.96
N ASP A 139 -39.63 -15.65 2.06
CA ASP A 139 -38.96 -16.35 3.16
C ASP A 139 -38.55 -15.42 4.33
N GLY A 140 -38.90 -14.13 4.30
CA GLY A 140 -38.53 -13.16 5.33
C GLY A 140 -37.08 -12.66 5.24
N ILE A 141 -36.41 -12.88 4.10
CA ILE A 141 -35.03 -12.44 3.86
C ILE A 141 -35.05 -10.97 3.40
N PRO A 142 -34.26 -10.07 4.02
CA PRO A 142 -34.21 -8.66 3.61
C PRO A 142 -33.67 -8.50 2.19
N MET A 143 -34.39 -7.72 1.37
CA MET A 143 -33.99 -7.41 -0.01
C MET A 143 -33.47 -5.98 -0.14
N CYS A 144 -32.48 -5.79 -1.00
CA CYS A 144 -31.97 -4.48 -1.40
C CYS A 144 -32.01 -4.32 -2.93
N THR A 145 -32.14 -3.07 -3.39
CA THR A 145 -32.10 -2.76 -4.82
C THR A 145 -30.67 -2.41 -5.19
N ILE A 146 -30.10 -3.11 -6.16
CA ILE A 146 -28.70 -2.94 -6.54
C ILE A 146 -28.54 -2.35 -7.94
N ILE A 147 -27.43 -1.64 -8.11
CA ILE A 147 -26.85 -1.24 -9.39
C ILE A 147 -25.61 -2.11 -9.59
N ALA A 148 -25.61 -2.92 -10.66
CA ALA A 148 -24.43 -3.69 -11.06
C ALA A 148 -23.69 -2.92 -12.16
N ASP A 149 -22.41 -2.62 -11.92
CA ASP A 149 -21.52 -2.03 -12.93
C ASP A 149 -20.41 -3.03 -13.28
N GLY A 150 -20.19 -3.19 -14.58
CA GLY A 150 -19.19 -4.10 -15.13
C GLY A 150 -18.22 -3.31 -15.99
N GLN A 151 -16.96 -3.24 -15.58
CA GLN A 151 -15.92 -2.52 -16.31
C GLN A 151 -14.93 -3.47 -16.96
N TRP A 152 -14.72 -3.24 -18.26
CA TRP A 152 -13.59 -3.78 -18.99
C TRP A 152 -12.53 -2.70 -19.17
N SER A 153 -11.34 -2.90 -18.60
CA SER A 153 -10.28 -1.92 -18.76
C SER A 153 -9.83 -1.88 -20.23
N LYS A 154 -10.00 -0.75 -20.92
CA LYS A 154 -9.45 -0.55 -22.27
C LYS A 154 -7.97 -0.15 -22.15
N ARG A 155 -7.08 -0.87 -22.83
CA ARG A 155 -5.63 -0.56 -22.85
C ARG A 155 -5.23 0.34 -24.03
N SER A 156 -6.07 0.41 -25.06
CA SER A 156 -5.83 1.23 -26.25
C SER A 156 -7.15 1.67 -26.87
N TYR A 157 -7.30 2.99 -27.03
CA TYR A 157 -8.46 3.59 -27.70
C TYR A 157 -8.42 3.45 -29.23
N LYS A 158 -7.22 3.33 -29.82
CA LYS A 158 -7.04 3.28 -31.28
C LYS A 158 -7.20 1.88 -31.87
N THR A 159 -6.75 0.86 -31.14
CA THR A 159 -6.79 -0.55 -31.60
C THR A 159 -7.86 -1.39 -30.90
N LYS A 160 -8.71 -0.76 -30.06
CA LYS A 160 -9.76 -1.43 -29.26
C LYS A 160 -9.24 -2.67 -28.53
N TYR A 161 -8.05 -2.55 -27.94
CA TYR A 161 -7.46 -3.67 -27.20
C TYR A 161 -7.97 -3.67 -25.76
N ASP A 162 -8.59 -4.78 -25.40
CA ASP A 162 -9.23 -5.00 -24.12
C ASP A 162 -8.25 -5.65 -23.16
N ALA A 163 -8.19 -5.18 -21.91
CA ALA A 163 -7.34 -5.81 -20.90
C ALA A 163 -7.85 -7.23 -20.61
N PHE A 164 -6.97 -8.17 -20.32
CA PHE A 164 -7.37 -9.51 -19.84
C PHE A 164 -7.88 -9.52 -18.38
N SER A 165 -8.39 -8.39 -17.90
CA SER A 165 -8.86 -8.19 -16.54
C SER A 165 -10.18 -7.42 -16.60
N GLU A 166 -11.20 -8.00 -16.00
CA GLU A 166 -12.56 -7.45 -15.87
C GLU A 166 -12.87 -7.26 -14.39
N ALA A 167 -13.62 -6.20 -14.08
CA ALA A 167 -14.07 -5.91 -12.72
C ALA A 167 -15.59 -5.74 -12.74
N ALA A 168 -16.27 -6.33 -11.76
CA ALA A 168 -17.69 -6.18 -11.53
C ALA A 168 -17.90 -5.61 -10.13
N THR A 169 -18.78 -4.62 -10.01
CA THR A 169 -19.10 -3.95 -8.75
C THR A 169 -20.61 -4.01 -8.54
N ILE A 170 -21.02 -4.37 -7.32
CA ILE A 170 -22.39 -4.28 -6.87
C ILE A 170 -22.48 -3.10 -5.92
N ILE A 171 -23.35 -2.16 -6.25
CA ILE A 171 -23.56 -0.93 -5.51
C ILE A 171 -25.02 -0.91 -5.06
N ASP A 172 -25.27 -0.61 -3.81
CA ASP A 172 -26.65 -0.40 -3.34
C ASP A 172 -27.25 0.89 -3.94
N TYR A 173 -28.52 0.86 -4.32
CA TYR A 173 -29.20 2.02 -4.90
C TYR A 173 -29.49 3.14 -3.88
N ASN A 174 -29.83 2.76 -2.65
CA ASN A 174 -30.27 3.67 -1.60
C ASN A 174 -29.09 4.36 -0.91
N THR A 175 -28.13 3.61 -0.35
CA THR A 175 -26.96 4.19 0.31
C THR A 175 -25.84 4.54 -0.65
N ARG A 176 -25.87 4.02 -1.89
CA ARG A 176 -24.80 4.20 -2.88
C ARG A 176 -23.46 3.63 -2.42
N LYS A 177 -23.49 2.70 -1.46
CA LYS A 177 -22.31 2.02 -0.94
C LYS A 177 -22.00 0.79 -1.77
N VAL A 178 -20.72 0.47 -1.86
CA VAL A 178 -20.25 -0.72 -2.56
C VAL A 178 -20.47 -1.93 -1.65
N LEU A 179 -21.28 -2.88 -2.11
CA LEU A 179 -21.56 -4.12 -1.40
C LEU A 179 -20.59 -5.23 -1.80
N PHE A 180 -20.12 -5.20 -3.05
CA PHE A 180 -19.21 -6.22 -3.56
C PHE A 180 -18.35 -5.69 -4.71
N VAL A 181 -17.08 -6.11 -4.76
CA VAL A 181 -16.18 -5.92 -5.90
C VAL A 181 -15.57 -7.28 -6.26
N GLY A 182 -15.87 -7.75 -7.47
CA GLY A 182 -15.25 -8.93 -8.06
C GLY A 182 -14.24 -8.53 -9.12
N ILE A 183 -13.02 -9.07 -9.06
CA ILE A 183 -12.03 -8.92 -10.12
C ILE A 183 -11.77 -10.29 -10.72
N ARG A 184 -11.88 -10.39 -12.03
CA ARG A 184 -11.58 -11.61 -12.77
C ARG A 184 -10.48 -11.35 -13.77
N ASN A 185 -9.47 -12.23 -13.74
CA ASN A 185 -8.32 -12.17 -14.64
C ASN A 185 -8.39 -13.37 -15.58
N HIS A 186 -8.49 -13.09 -16.87
CA HIS A 186 -8.39 -14.09 -17.93
C HIS A 186 -6.97 -14.64 -18.08
N TYR A 187 -5.98 -13.94 -17.53
CA TYR A 187 -4.57 -14.26 -17.71
C TYR A 187 -3.74 -13.96 -16.46
N TYR A 188 -2.89 -14.90 -16.05
CA TYR A 188 -1.94 -14.69 -14.96
C TYR A 188 -0.52 -15.07 -15.40
N SER A 189 0.38 -14.08 -15.46
CA SER A 189 1.73 -14.27 -16.03
C SER A 189 2.56 -15.32 -15.32
N ILE A 190 2.41 -15.48 -14.01
CA ILE A 190 3.12 -16.50 -13.24
C ILE A 190 2.62 -17.89 -13.63
N CYS A 191 1.30 -18.05 -13.83
CA CYS A 191 0.71 -19.31 -14.27
C CYS A 191 1.15 -19.67 -15.69
N GLN A 192 1.10 -18.72 -16.62
CA GLN A 192 1.48 -19.00 -18.00
C GLN A 192 2.97 -19.35 -18.09
N ARG A 193 3.85 -18.58 -17.46
CA ARG A 193 5.30 -18.86 -17.50
C ARG A 193 5.67 -20.24 -16.95
N VAL A 194 4.93 -20.71 -15.96
CA VAL A 194 5.13 -22.05 -15.40
C VAL A 194 4.59 -23.11 -16.35
N SER A 195 3.42 -22.88 -16.95
CA SER A 195 2.87 -23.77 -17.99
C SER A 195 3.79 -23.88 -19.20
N ASP A 196 4.47 -22.79 -19.57
CA ASP A 196 5.43 -22.76 -20.69
C ASP A 196 6.73 -23.50 -20.36
N ARG A 197 7.05 -23.69 -19.06
CA ARG A 197 8.29 -24.32 -18.58
C ARG A 197 8.10 -25.74 -18.04
N ASP A 198 6.85 -26.23 -18.00
CA ASP A 198 6.48 -27.52 -17.40
C ASP A 198 7.02 -27.71 -15.97
N GLU A 199 7.00 -26.63 -15.19
CA GLU A 199 7.46 -26.60 -13.80
C GLU A 199 6.28 -26.67 -12.81
N ASN A 200 6.55 -26.97 -11.54
CA ASN A 200 5.52 -26.92 -10.50
C ASN A 200 5.09 -25.48 -10.22
N LYS A 201 3.76 -25.25 -10.18
CA LYS A 201 3.18 -23.93 -9.90
C LYS A 201 3.58 -23.44 -8.51
N PRO A 202 4.23 -22.26 -8.39
CA PRO A 202 4.50 -21.68 -7.08
C PRO A 202 3.18 -21.33 -6.40
N VAL A 203 3.12 -21.47 -5.07
CA VAL A 203 1.92 -21.12 -4.29
C VAL A 203 1.65 -19.62 -4.44
N HIS A 204 0.52 -19.25 -5.04
CA HIS A 204 0.07 -17.87 -5.16
C HIS A 204 -1.45 -17.78 -5.27
N ASN A 205 -2.02 -16.65 -4.80
CA ASN A 205 -3.44 -16.35 -4.93
C ASN A 205 -3.77 -16.05 -6.39
N CYS A 206 -4.24 -17.07 -7.09
CA CYS A 206 -4.57 -16.98 -8.50
C CYS A 206 -6.06 -16.73 -8.66
N PHE A 207 -6.45 -15.55 -9.15
CA PHE A 207 -7.83 -15.23 -9.52
C PHE A 207 -8.20 -15.76 -10.92
N PHE A 208 -7.51 -16.82 -11.35
CA PHE A 208 -7.76 -17.51 -12.61
C PHE A 208 -8.86 -18.54 -12.34
N LYS A 209 -9.85 -18.62 -13.23
CA LYS A 209 -11.05 -19.50 -13.19
C LYS A 209 -11.04 -20.56 -12.07
N LEU A 210 -11.93 -20.39 -11.09
CA LEU A 210 -12.62 -21.55 -10.54
C LEU A 210 -13.61 -21.98 -11.63
N ASP A 211 -13.51 -23.24 -12.05
CA ASP A 211 -14.47 -23.89 -12.93
C ASP A 211 -15.87 -23.93 -12.31
#